data_AF-A0A2K5M0E7-F1
#
_entry.id   AF-A0A2K5M0E7-F1
#
_cell.length_a   1.000
_cell.length_b   1.000
_cell.length_c   1.000
_cell.angle_alpha   90.00
_cell.angle_beta   90.00
_cell.angle_gamma   90.00
#
_symmetry.space_group_name_H-M   'P 1'
#
loop_
_entity.id
_entity.type
_entity.pdbx_description
1 polymer ?
#
loop_
_entity_poly.entity_id
_entity_poly.type
_entity_poly.pdbx_seq_one_letter_code
_entity_poly.pdbx_strand_id
1 'polypeptide(L)'
;ELIQDTSRPPLEYVKGVPLIKYFAEALGPLQSFRARPDDLLISTYPKSGTTWVSQILDMIYQGGDLEKCRRAPIFMRVPFLEFKVPGIPSGMETLKDTPAPRLLKTHLPLALLPQTLLDQKVKVRLGPLPLQVFYVDVAVSYYHFYLMAKVHPDPGTWDSFLEKFMAGEVSYGSWYQHVQEWWELSHTHPVLLPLLRRHERASAPQNPKREIRKILEFVGRSLPEETVDLMVQHTSFKEMKKDPMANYTTVPQELMDHSISPFMRKGMAGDWKTTFTVAQNECFDADYAEKMAGCSLSFRSEL
;
A
#
# COMPACT_ATOMS: atom_id res chain seq x y z
N GLU A 1 11.37 -19.80 32.85
CA GLU A 1 12.02 -19.30 31.63
C GLU A 1 11.58 -17.86 31.43
N LEU A 2 12.52 -16.91 31.29
CA LEU A 2 12.18 -15.53 30.97
C LEU A 2 11.57 -15.52 29.57
N ILE A 3 10.27 -15.24 29.47
CA ILE A 3 9.61 -14.96 28.19
C ILE A 3 10.30 -13.73 27.63
N GLN A 4 11.18 -13.92 26.67
CA GLN A 4 11.84 -12.83 25.96
C GLN A 4 10.73 -11.98 25.36
N ASP A 5 10.67 -10.69 25.69
CA ASP A 5 9.72 -9.78 25.07
C ASP A 5 10.06 -9.68 23.57
N THR A 6 9.31 -10.42 22.74
CA THR A 6 9.49 -10.49 21.28
C THR A 6 8.73 -9.38 20.56
N SER A 7 8.20 -8.38 21.28
CA SER A 7 7.48 -7.27 20.67
C SER A 7 8.45 -6.27 20.03
N ARG A 8 8.07 -5.72 18.86
CA ARG A 8 8.84 -4.71 18.12
C ARG A 8 10.30 -5.08 17.77
N PRO A 9 10.54 -6.20 17.05
CA PRO A 9 11.89 -6.57 16.64
C PRO A 9 12.53 -5.52 15.72
N PRO A 10 13.88 -5.42 15.69
CA PRO A 10 14.58 -4.58 14.72
C PRO A 10 14.30 -5.05 13.29
N LEU A 11 14.52 -4.15 12.32
CA LEU A 11 14.44 -4.51 10.91
C LEU A 11 15.62 -5.39 10.50
N GLU A 12 15.39 -6.30 9.56
CA GLU A 12 16.42 -7.14 8.94
C GLU A 12 16.65 -6.70 7.50
N TYR A 13 17.92 -6.58 7.10
CA TYR A 13 18.30 -6.13 5.77
C TYR A 13 18.42 -7.33 4.82
N VAL A 14 17.67 -7.31 3.72
CA VAL A 14 17.75 -8.29 2.64
C VAL A 14 18.06 -7.58 1.33
N LYS A 15 19.23 -7.87 0.74
CA LYS A 15 19.75 -7.18 -0.46
C LYS A 15 19.72 -5.64 -0.32
N GLY A 16 20.06 -5.13 0.86
CA GLY A 16 20.06 -3.69 1.16
C GLY A 16 18.69 -3.09 1.49
N VAL A 17 17.61 -3.88 1.48
CA VAL A 17 16.26 -3.40 1.85
C VAL A 17 15.96 -3.76 3.31
N PRO A 18 15.68 -2.79 4.19
CA PRO A 18 15.24 -3.06 5.54
C PRO A 18 13.79 -3.60 5.55
N LEU A 19 13.57 -4.76 6.14
CA LEU A 19 12.27 -5.42 6.23
C LEU A 19 11.92 -5.75 7.68
N ILE A 20 10.62 -5.90 7.94
CA ILE A 20 10.17 -6.56 9.17
C ILE A 20 10.77 -7.97 9.18
N LYS A 21 11.40 -8.35 10.30
CA LYS A 21 12.05 -9.66 10.50
C LYS A 21 11.27 -10.83 9.89
N TYR A 22 10.00 -10.97 10.27
CA TYR A 22 9.18 -12.09 9.80
C TYR A 22 8.93 -12.05 8.28
N PHE A 23 8.88 -10.87 7.68
CA PHE A 23 8.71 -10.73 6.23
C PHE A 23 10.01 -11.05 5.50
N ALA A 24 11.17 -10.73 6.07
CA ALA A 24 12.47 -11.19 5.57
C ALA A 24 12.53 -12.73 5.54
N GLU A 25 12.09 -13.40 6.61
CA GLU A 25 11.98 -14.86 6.66
C GLU A 25 10.99 -15.41 5.62
N ALA A 26 9.92 -14.68 5.29
CA ALA A 26 8.92 -15.07 4.31
C ALA A 26 9.47 -15.09 2.87
N LEU A 27 10.57 -14.37 2.60
CA LEU A 27 11.18 -14.33 1.27
C LEU A 27 11.73 -15.68 0.82
N GLY A 28 12.18 -16.54 1.74
CA GLY A 28 12.64 -17.89 1.41
C GLY A 28 11.54 -18.72 0.75
N PRO A 29 10.41 -19.00 1.44
CA PRO A 29 9.26 -19.66 0.84
C PRO A 29 8.70 -18.94 -0.39
N LEU A 30 8.74 -17.61 -0.43
CA LEU A 30 8.24 -16.82 -1.55
C LEU A 30 8.99 -17.09 -2.87
N GLN A 31 10.24 -17.59 -2.84
CA GLN A 31 10.96 -18.02 -4.05
C GLN A 31 10.26 -19.17 -4.80
N SER A 32 9.45 -19.96 -4.08
CA SER A 32 8.66 -21.05 -4.66
C SER A 32 7.32 -20.58 -5.24
N PHE A 33 6.99 -19.29 -5.09
CA PHE A 33 5.80 -18.71 -5.69
C PHE A 33 5.80 -18.88 -7.21
N ARG A 34 4.62 -19.16 -7.75
CA ARG A 34 4.37 -19.26 -9.19
C ARG A 34 3.19 -18.33 -9.50
N ALA A 35 3.50 -17.26 -10.21
CA ALA A 35 2.49 -16.37 -10.74
C ALA A 35 1.70 -17.10 -11.82
N ARG A 36 0.42 -16.74 -11.93
CA ARG A 36 -0.45 -17.17 -13.03
C ARG A 36 -0.64 -15.98 -13.98
N PRO A 37 -0.83 -16.22 -15.29
CA PRO A 37 -1.07 -15.15 -16.26
C PRO A 37 -2.28 -14.26 -15.91
N ASP A 38 -3.26 -14.81 -15.21
CA ASP A 38 -4.51 -14.16 -14.81
C ASP A 38 -4.48 -13.53 -13.40
N ASP A 39 -3.32 -13.53 -12.75
CA ASP A 39 -3.12 -12.77 -11.52
C ASP A 39 -3.18 -11.26 -11.79
N LEU A 40 -3.52 -10.51 -10.74
CA LEU A 40 -3.36 -9.06 -10.71
C LEU A 40 -2.61 -8.68 -9.44
N LEU A 41 -1.49 -7.99 -9.62
CA LEU A 41 -0.64 -7.54 -8.52
C LEU A 41 -0.99 -6.10 -8.13
N ILE A 42 -1.31 -5.88 -6.86
CA ILE A 42 -1.44 -4.57 -6.24
C ILE A 42 -0.11 -4.25 -5.55
N SER A 43 0.64 -3.32 -6.12
CA SER A 43 1.92 -2.88 -5.55
C SER A 43 1.83 -1.45 -5.02
N THR A 44 2.37 -1.19 -3.83
CA THR A 44 2.48 0.17 -3.28
C THR A 44 3.66 0.26 -2.34
N TYR A 45 4.29 1.42 -2.22
CA TYR A 45 4.97 1.74 -0.97
C TYR A 45 3.96 1.75 0.19
N PRO A 46 4.32 1.28 1.40
CA PRO A 46 3.41 1.26 2.54
C PRO A 46 2.66 2.58 2.73
N LYS A 47 1.39 2.47 3.15
CA LYS A 47 0.50 3.61 3.44
C LYS A 47 0.03 4.43 2.24
N SER A 48 0.34 4.01 1.02
CA SER A 48 -0.13 4.65 -0.22
C SER A 48 -1.50 4.13 -0.70
N GLY A 49 -2.45 3.89 0.21
CA GLY A 49 -3.83 3.53 -0.16
C GLY A 49 -4.07 2.09 -0.64
N THR A 50 -3.21 1.13 -0.27
CA THR A 50 -3.31 -0.28 -0.70
C THR A 50 -4.69 -0.89 -0.42
N THR A 51 -5.18 -0.77 0.81
CA THR A 51 -6.49 -1.32 1.20
C THR A 51 -7.64 -0.74 0.39
N TRP A 52 -7.56 0.55 0.04
CA TRP A 52 -8.58 1.23 -0.75
C TRP A 52 -8.69 0.63 -2.15
N VAL A 53 -7.56 0.49 -2.85
CA VAL A 53 -7.57 -0.13 -4.19
C VAL A 53 -7.83 -1.63 -4.15
N SER A 54 -7.41 -2.33 -3.10
CA SER A 54 -7.76 -3.74 -2.89
C SER A 54 -9.27 -3.92 -2.78
N GLN A 55 -9.97 -3.04 -2.05
CA GLN A 55 -11.42 -3.07 -1.96
C GLN A 55 -12.09 -2.75 -3.30
N ILE A 56 -11.61 -1.74 -4.03
CA ILE A 56 -12.12 -1.41 -5.37
C ILE A 56 -11.99 -2.61 -6.31
N LEU A 57 -10.80 -3.22 -6.38
CA LEU A 57 -10.53 -4.36 -7.25
C LEU A 57 -11.37 -5.58 -6.87
N ASP A 58 -11.50 -5.89 -5.58
CA ASP A 58 -12.37 -7.00 -5.17
C ASP A 58 -13.83 -6.74 -5.54
N MET A 59 -14.35 -5.53 -5.33
CA MET A 59 -15.70 -5.16 -5.78
C MET A 59 -15.86 -5.34 -7.30
N ILE A 60 -14.87 -4.95 -8.09
CA ILE A 60 -14.90 -5.19 -9.55
C ILE A 60 -14.95 -6.69 -9.86
N TYR A 61 -14.15 -7.50 -9.17
CA TYR A 61 -14.06 -8.94 -9.41
C TYR A 61 -15.30 -9.70 -8.94
N GLN A 62 -16.01 -9.18 -7.94
CA GLN A 62 -17.31 -9.69 -7.49
C GLN A 62 -18.51 -9.11 -8.26
N GLY A 63 -18.27 -8.26 -9.26
CA GLY A 63 -19.35 -7.65 -10.05
C GLY A 63 -20.18 -6.61 -9.30
N GLY A 64 -19.59 -5.97 -8.28
CA GLY A 64 -20.26 -5.02 -7.38
C GLY A 64 -21.08 -5.65 -6.26
N ASP A 65 -21.06 -6.98 -6.13
CA ASP A 65 -21.77 -7.73 -5.09
C ASP A 65 -21.11 -7.53 -3.70
N LEU A 66 -21.81 -6.79 -2.83
CA LEU A 66 -21.32 -6.45 -1.49
C LEU A 66 -21.25 -7.67 -0.56
N GLU A 67 -22.15 -8.63 -0.70
CA GLU A 67 -22.16 -9.83 0.15
C GLU A 67 -20.95 -10.72 -0.17
N LYS A 68 -20.63 -10.86 -1.46
CA LYS A 68 -19.38 -11.51 -1.86
C LYS A 68 -18.14 -10.77 -1.37
N CYS A 69 -18.16 -9.43 -1.31
CA CYS A 69 -17.06 -8.64 -0.76
C CYS A 69 -16.90 -8.79 0.76
N ARG A 70 -17.94 -9.26 1.46
CA ARG A 70 -17.94 -9.51 2.92
C ARG A 70 -17.55 -10.94 3.31
N ARG A 71 -17.23 -11.80 2.33
CA ARG A 71 -16.86 -13.21 2.55
C ARG A 71 -15.70 -13.44 3.53
N ALA A 72 -14.80 -12.46 3.64
CA ALA A 72 -13.67 -12.48 4.57
C ALA A 72 -13.04 -11.08 4.68
N PRO A 73 -12.17 -10.83 5.69
CA PRO A 73 -11.38 -9.61 5.75
C PRO A 73 -10.47 -9.41 4.52
N ILE A 74 -10.15 -8.16 4.21
CA ILE A 74 -9.42 -7.78 2.99
C ILE A 74 -8.07 -8.50 2.84
N PHE A 75 -7.37 -8.76 3.94
CA PHE A 75 -6.09 -9.46 3.96
C PHE A 75 -6.20 -10.97 3.67
N MET A 76 -7.41 -11.54 3.78
CA MET A 76 -7.71 -12.91 3.32
C MET A 76 -8.18 -12.92 1.87
N ARG A 77 -8.97 -11.92 1.46
CA ARG A 77 -9.47 -11.79 0.08
C ARG A 77 -8.38 -11.41 -0.92
N VAL A 78 -7.39 -10.64 -0.48
CA VAL A 78 -6.25 -10.17 -1.27
C VAL A 78 -4.96 -10.55 -0.52
N PRO A 79 -4.43 -11.77 -0.72
CA PRO A 79 -3.26 -12.26 0.01
C PRO A 79 -2.06 -11.33 -0.12
N PHE A 80 -1.40 -11.07 1.00
CA PHE A 80 -0.22 -10.22 1.08
C PHE A 80 1.04 -11.07 0.96
N LEU A 81 1.70 -11.05 -0.21
CA LEU A 81 2.68 -12.06 -0.63
C LEU A 81 3.80 -12.33 0.39
N GLU A 82 4.46 -11.28 0.87
CA GLU A 82 5.56 -11.35 1.83
C GLU A 82 5.12 -11.37 3.30
N PHE A 83 3.81 -11.47 3.58
CA PHE A 83 3.31 -11.49 4.94
C PHE A 83 3.67 -12.78 5.67
N LYS A 84 4.20 -12.63 6.87
CA LYS A 84 4.37 -13.69 7.86
C LYS A 84 4.40 -13.08 9.24
N VAL A 85 3.72 -13.70 10.19
CA VAL A 85 3.78 -13.39 11.62
C VAL A 85 3.54 -14.70 12.37
N PRO A 86 4.24 -14.98 13.49
CA PRO A 86 3.98 -16.18 14.29
C PRO A 86 2.50 -16.30 14.69
N GLY A 87 1.92 -17.48 14.51
CA GLY A 87 0.53 -17.76 14.88
C GLY A 87 -0.54 -17.30 13.88
N ILE A 88 -0.16 -16.68 12.75
CA ILE A 88 -1.08 -16.32 11.66
C ILE A 88 -0.60 -16.97 10.36
N PRO A 89 -1.51 -17.51 9.53
CA PRO A 89 -1.15 -17.98 8.19
C PRO A 89 -0.39 -16.91 7.39
N SER A 90 0.74 -17.30 6.81
CA SER A 90 1.50 -16.47 5.89
C SER A 90 0.69 -16.15 4.63
N GLY A 91 1.10 -15.10 3.92
CA GLY A 91 0.49 -14.74 2.64
C GLY A 91 0.51 -15.89 1.63
N MET A 92 1.62 -16.63 1.60
CA MET A 92 1.79 -17.81 0.74
C MET A 92 0.89 -18.99 1.14
N GLU A 93 0.55 -19.15 2.42
CA GLU A 93 -0.41 -20.17 2.87
C GLU A 93 -1.82 -19.77 2.46
N THR A 94 -2.24 -18.54 2.75
CA THR A 94 -3.55 -18.01 2.32
C THR A 94 -3.72 -18.08 0.79
N LEU A 95 -2.64 -17.86 0.04
CA LEU A 95 -2.65 -17.89 -1.42
C LEU A 95 -2.93 -19.28 -2.00
N LYS A 96 -2.65 -20.37 -1.27
CA LYS A 96 -2.94 -21.75 -1.75
C LYS A 96 -4.44 -21.98 -1.92
N ASP A 97 -5.25 -21.38 -1.06
CA ASP A 97 -6.70 -21.52 -1.05
C ASP A 97 -7.41 -20.37 -1.79
N THR A 98 -6.66 -19.47 -2.42
CA THR A 98 -7.22 -18.31 -3.13
C THR A 98 -7.59 -18.69 -4.57
N PRO A 99 -8.89 -18.69 -4.93
CA PRO A 99 -9.31 -19.05 -6.28
C PRO A 99 -8.88 -17.98 -7.29
N ALA A 100 -8.67 -18.41 -8.52
CA ALA A 100 -8.38 -17.50 -9.63
C ALA A 100 -9.67 -16.85 -10.20
N PRO A 101 -9.57 -15.66 -10.81
CA PRO A 101 -8.36 -14.83 -10.95
C PRO A 101 -7.97 -14.17 -9.61
N ARG A 102 -6.68 -14.23 -9.24
CA ARG A 102 -6.22 -13.85 -7.89
C ARG A 102 -5.83 -12.37 -7.84
N LEU A 103 -6.27 -11.69 -6.78
CA LEU A 103 -5.79 -10.36 -6.43
C LEU A 103 -4.66 -10.51 -5.39
N LEU A 104 -3.47 -10.03 -5.70
CA LEU A 104 -2.28 -10.15 -4.85
C LEU A 104 -1.89 -8.77 -4.33
N LYS A 105 -1.37 -8.69 -3.10
CA LYS A 105 -0.82 -7.45 -2.53
C LYS A 105 0.68 -7.62 -2.29
N THR A 106 1.46 -6.57 -2.54
CA THR A 106 2.85 -6.48 -2.08
C THR A 106 3.28 -5.03 -1.83
N HIS A 107 4.33 -4.89 -1.02
CA HIS A 107 5.12 -3.68 -0.81
C HIS A 107 6.58 -3.86 -1.22
N LEU A 108 6.98 -5.06 -1.67
CA LEU A 108 8.36 -5.35 -2.04
C LEU A 108 8.87 -4.37 -3.12
N PRO A 109 10.09 -3.85 -2.97
CA PRO A 109 10.79 -3.21 -4.07
C PRO A 109 11.15 -4.24 -5.15
N LEU A 110 11.44 -3.77 -6.36
CA LEU A 110 11.71 -4.64 -7.53
C LEU A 110 12.85 -5.62 -7.29
N ALA A 111 13.88 -5.23 -6.52
CA ALA A 111 15.01 -6.10 -6.18
C ALA A 111 14.63 -7.39 -5.41
N LEU A 112 13.46 -7.40 -4.78
CA LEU A 112 12.93 -8.51 -3.99
C LEU A 112 11.66 -9.13 -4.60
N LEU A 113 11.12 -8.53 -5.67
CA LEU A 113 9.89 -9.01 -6.30
C LEU A 113 10.12 -10.39 -6.95
N PRO A 114 9.22 -11.37 -6.77
CA PRO A 114 9.33 -12.66 -7.44
C PRO A 114 9.34 -12.51 -8.96
N GLN A 115 10.42 -12.97 -9.59
CA GLN A 115 10.67 -12.82 -11.04
C GLN A 115 9.51 -13.37 -11.91
N THR A 116 8.84 -14.44 -11.44
CA THR A 116 7.68 -15.03 -12.12
C THR A 116 6.55 -14.02 -12.39
N LEU A 117 6.38 -12.96 -11.59
CA LEU A 117 5.37 -11.90 -11.84
C LEU A 117 5.70 -11.09 -13.10
N LEU A 118 6.99 -10.83 -13.31
CA LEU A 118 7.50 -10.11 -14.48
C LEU A 118 7.45 -11.00 -15.72
N ASP A 119 7.90 -12.24 -15.58
CA ASP A 119 7.96 -13.22 -16.68
C ASP A 119 6.57 -13.54 -17.23
N GLN A 120 5.57 -13.69 -16.35
CA GLN A 120 4.18 -13.98 -16.73
C GLN A 120 3.39 -12.76 -17.19
N LYS A 121 4.01 -11.57 -17.26
CA LYS A 121 3.36 -10.31 -17.64
C LYS A 121 2.09 -10.02 -16.83
N VAL A 122 2.13 -10.36 -15.53
CA VAL A 122 1.04 -10.09 -14.58
C VAL A 122 0.71 -8.61 -14.60
N LYS A 123 -0.57 -8.27 -14.75
CA LYS A 123 -1.04 -6.89 -14.69
C LYS A 123 -0.75 -6.32 -13.31
N VAL A 124 -0.11 -5.16 -13.26
CA VAL A 124 0.19 -4.47 -12.01
C VAL A 124 -0.73 -3.27 -11.87
N ARG A 125 -1.46 -3.20 -10.77
CA ARG A 125 -2.07 -1.96 -10.30
C ARG A 125 -1.14 -1.36 -9.24
N LEU A 126 -0.43 -0.30 -9.58
CA LEU A 126 0.25 0.49 -8.56
C LEU A 126 -0.85 1.18 -7.73
N GLY A 127 -0.88 1.09 -6.41
CA GLY A 127 -2.01 1.61 -5.63
C GLY A 127 -2.18 3.12 -5.75
N PRO A 128 -3.31 3.65 -5.25
CA PRO A 128 -3.83 4.95 -5.61
C PRO A 128 -2.94 6.04 -5.01
N LEU A 129 -2.05 6.53 -5.84
CA LEU A 129 -1.34 7.76 -5.58
C LEU A 129 -1.97 8.83 -6.47
N PRO A 130 -2.75 9.80 -5.96
CA PRO A 130 -2.52 11.13 -6.48
C PRO A 130 -1.05 11.42 -6.15
N LEU A 131 -0.16 11.08 -7.08
CA LEU A 131 1.31 11.18 -7.04
C LEU A 131 1.73 12.65 -6.96
N GLN A 132 0.98 13.46 -6.23
CA GLN A 132 1.11 14.88 -6.21
C GLN A 132 1.25 15.33 -4.76
N VAL A 133 0.31 15.03 -3.87
CA VAL A 133 0.20 15.71 -2.56
C VAL A 133 0.75 14.90 -1.37
N PHE A 134 1.29 13.70 -1.59
CA PHE A 134 1.27 12.67 -0.53
C PHE A 134 2.60 12.13 0.00
N TYR A 135 3.79 12.53 -0.45
CA TYR A 135 5.02 11.96 0.13
C TYR A 135 5.16 12.30 1.62
N VAL A 136 4.82 13.53 2.00
CA VAL A 136 4.71 13.99 3.39
C VAL A 136 3.59 13.30 4.17
N ASP A 137 2.41 13.10 3.55
CA ASP A 137 1.30 12.36 4.18
C ASP A 137 1.64 10.87 4.37
N VAL A 138 2.42 10.28 3.47
CA VAL A 138 2.92 8.90 3.60
C VAL A 138 3.81 8.79 4.83
N ALA A 139 4.74 9.71 5.04
CA ALA A 139 5.60 9.72 6.23
C ALA A 139 4.76 9.78 7.53
N VAL A 140 3.80 10.73 7.62
CA VAL A 140 2.93 10.87 8.80
C VAL A 140 2.04 9.64 9.01
N SER A 141 1.45 9.13 7.93
CA SER A 141 0.63 7.91 7.97
C SER A 141 1.43 6.70 8.40
N TYR A 142 2.72 6.63 8.01
CA TYR A 142 3.60 5.52 8.35
C TYR A 142 4.06 5.61 9.80
N TYR A 143 4.39 6.79 10.30
CA TYR A 143 4.68 7.01 11.72
C TYR A 143 3.55 6.50 12.63
N HIS A 144 2.31 6.92 12.36
CA HIS A 144 1.16 6.44 13.12
C HIS A 144 0.90 4.94 12.97
N PHE A 145 1.24 4.37 11.81
CA PHE A 145 1.13 2.93 11.61
C PHE A 145 2.20 2.16 12.40
N TYR A 146 3.42 2.67 12.51
CA TYR A 146 4.47 2.11 13.38
C TYR A 146 4.03 2.11 14.85
N LEU A 147 3.34 3.16 15.30
CA LEU A 147 2.82 3.23 16.67
C LEU A 147 1.81 2.11 16.96
N MET A 148 0.88 1.83 16.05
CA MET A 148 -0.18 0.83 16.29
C MET A 148 0.20 -0.60 15.90
N ALA A 149 1.04 -0.80 14.87
CA ALA A 149 1.39 -2.12 14.36
C ALA A 149 2.69 -2.63 15.01
N LYS A 150 2.54 -3.47 16.03
CA LYS A 150 3.60 -3.96 16.94
C LYS A 150 4.66 -4.87 16.30
N VAL A 151 4.47 -5.21 15.01
CA VAL A 151 5.48 -5.91 14.18
C VAL A 151 6.63 -5.00 13.72
N HIS A 152 6.43 -3.67 13.77
CA HIS A 152 7.48 -2.70 13.48
C HIS A 152 8.33 -2.42 14.72
N PRO A 153 9.60 -2.02 14.57
CA PRO A 153 10.36 -1.48 15.67
C PRO A 153 9.69 -0.21 16.23
N ASP A 154 10.13 0.23 17.40
CA ASP A 154 9.69 1.50 17.96
C ASP A 154 10.01 2.67 17.00
N PRO A 155 9.01 3.45 16.55
CA PRO A 155 9.29 4.61 15.70
C PRO A 155 10.08 5.72 16.40
N GLY A 156 10.08 5.79 17.74
CA GLY A 156 10.61 6.92 18.49
C GLY A 156 9.73 8.16 18.34
N THR A 157 10.34 9.34 18.40
CA THR A 157 9.64 10.62 18.16
C THR A 157 9.36 10.82 16.67
N TRP A 158 8.42 11.72 16.36
CA TRP A 158 8.16 12.12 14.98
C TRP A 158 9.43 12.61 14.27
N ASP A 159 10.22 13.47 14.92
CA ASP A 159 11.46 14.02 14.37
C ASP A 159 12.45 12.91 13.99
N SER A 160 12.73 11.96 14.89
CA SER A 160 13.63 10.84 14.60
C SER A 160 13.07 9.91 13.52
N PHE A 161 11.76 9.70 13.50
CA PHE A 161 11.12 8.90 12.47
C PHE A 161 11.23 9.56 11.09
N LEU A 162 11.06 10.88 11.00
CA LEU A 162 11.15 11.63 9.75
C LEU A 162 12.55 11.54 9.15
N GLU A 163 13.60 11.67 9.98
CA GLU A 163 14.99 11.48 9.55
C GLU A 163 15.23 10.08 8.98
N LYS A 164 14.79 9.03 9.69
CA LYS A 164 14.87 7.63 9.20
C LYS A 164 14.08 7.43 7.91
N PHE A 165 12.90 8.05 7.80
CA PHE A 165 12.09 7.97 6.58
C PHE A 165 12.81 8.59 5.39
N MET A 166 13.39 9.79 5.55
CA MET A 166 14.16 10.45 4.49
C MET A 166 15.39 9.61 4.11
N ALA A 167 16.08 9.01 5.07
CA ALA A 167 17.23 8.13 4.83
C ALA A 167 16.86 6.76 4.23
N GLY A 168 15.58 6.38 4.20
CA GLY A 168 15.14 5.05 3.75
C GLY A 168 15.42 3.94 4.77
N GLU A 169 15.61 4.29 6.05
CA GLU A 169 15.88 3.38 7.16
C GLU A 169 14.57 2.91 7.87
N VAL A 170 13.48 2.86 7.11
CA VAL A 170 12.17 2.35 7.55
C VAL A 170 11.82 1.09 6.77
N SER A 171 10.86 0.30 7.24
CA SER A 171 10.46 -0.96 6.61
C SER A 171 10.07 -0.73 5.15
N TYR A 172 10.56 -1.60 4.26
CA TYR A 172 10.53 -1.50 2.79
C TYR A 172 11.49 -0.49 2.16
N GLY A 173 12.29 0.22 2.95
CA GLY A 173 13.36 1.07 2.46
C GLY A 173 12.91 2.46 2.01
N SER A 174 13.60 2.99 0.99
CA SER A 174 13.39 4.35 0.48
C SER A 174 12.09 4.47 -0.31
N TRP A 175 11.20 5.38 0.13
CA TRP A 175 10.03 5.77 -0.64
C TRP A 175 10.40 6.30 -2.03
N TYR A 176 11.45 7.13 -2.11
CA TYR A 176 11.93 7.73 -3.36
C TYR A 176 12.32 6.67 -4.38
N GLN A 177 13.09 5.67 -3.94
CA GLN A 177 13.50 4.55 -4.80
C GLN A 177 12.29 3.75 -5.26
N HIS A 178 11.38 3.42 -4.35
CA HIS A 178 10.19 2.63 -4.64
C HIS A 178 9.32 3.29 -5.71
N VAL A 179 8.99 4.57 -5.58
CA VAL A 179 8.14 5.22 -6.58
C VAL A 179 8.82 5.36 -7.94
N GLN A 180 10.13 5.60 -7.97
CA GLN A 180 10.90 5.75 -9.20
C GLN A 180 11.04 4.43 -9.97
N GLU A 181 11.42 3.34 -9.29
CA GLU A 181 11.64 2.06 -9.96
C GLU A 181 10.33 1.47 -10.53
N TRP A 182 9.21 1.61 -9.80
CA TRP A 182 7.90 1.14 -10.28
C TRP A 182 7.35 2.02 -11.41
N TRP A 183 7.71 3.30 -11.44
CA TRP A 183 7.44 4.17 -12.58
C TRP A 183 8.27 3.78 -13.81
N GLU A 184 9.55 3.50 -13.65
CA GLU A 184 10.40 3.02 -14.74
C GLU A 184 9.87 1.70 -15.31
N LEU A 185 9.49 0.75 -14.45
CA LEU A 185 8.89 -0.53 -14.86
C LEU A 185 7.63 -0.35 -15.72
N SER A 186 6.84 0.70 -15.49
CA SER A 186 5.63 0.97 -16.27
C SER A 186 5.86 1.19 -17.77
N HIS A 187 7.09 1.53 -18.17
CA HIS A 187 7.45 1.70 -19.58
C HIS A 187 7.63 0.37 -20.32
N THR A 188 7.83 -0.74 -19.59
CA THR A 188 8.19 -2.06 -20.17
C THR A 188 7.28 -3.20 -19.71
N HIS A 189 6.36 -2.93 -18.78
CA HIS A 189 5.45 -3.91 -18.18
C HIS A 189 4.03 -3.34 -18.08
N PRO A 190 2.96 -4.16 -18.15
CA PRO A 190 1.57 -3.70 -18.04
C PRO A 190 1.24 -3.19 -16.62
N VAL A 191 1.61 -1.95 -16.33
CA VAL A 191 1.37 -1.27 -15.05
C VAL A 191 0.33 -0.17 -15.24
N LEU A 192 -0.78 -0.25 -14.50
CA LEU A 192 -1.70 0.87 -14.35
C LEU A 192 -1.20 1.81 -13.26
N LEU A 193 -0.62 2.91 -13.72
CA LEU A 193 -0.26 4.04 -12.89
C LEU A 193 -1.53 4.77 -12.41
N PRO A 194 -1.56 5.27 -11.17
CA PRO A 194 -2.59 6.17 -10.69
C PRO A 194 -2.68 7.44 -11.56
N LEU A 195 -3.78 8.20 -11.47
CA LEU A 195 -3.83 9.48 -12.18
C LEU A 195 -2.83 10.50 -11.64
N LEU A 196 -1.69 10.56 -12.33
CA LEU A 196 -0.83 11.72 -12.47
C LEU A 196 -1.58 12.76 -13.32
N ARG A 197 -2.05 13.86 -12.72
CA ARG A 197 -2.50 15.01 -13.52
C ARG A 197 -1.29 15.75 -14.07
N ARG A 198 -0.83 15.40 -15.27
CA ARG A 198 -0.17 16.37 -16.15
C ARG A 198 -1.29 17.28 -16.68
N HIS A 199 -1.30 18.56 -16.30
CA HIS A 199 -2.01 19.62 -17.02
C HIS A 199 -3.54 19.81 -16.93
N GLU A 200 -4.22 19.59 -15.79
CA GLU A 200 -5.58 20.14 -15.60
C GLU A 200 -5.77 20.88 -14.26
N ARG A 201 -6.57 21.95 -14.32
CA ARG A 201 -6.74 23.07 -13.37
C ARG A 201 -7.08 22.66 -11.93
N ALA A 202 -6.56 23.46 -10.99
CA ALA A 202 -6.52 23.31 -9.54
C ALA A 202 -7.86 23.48 -8.78
N SER A 203 -9.01 23.11 -9.37
CA SER A 203 -10.32 23.38 -8.76
C SER A 203 -11.35 22.26 -8.88
N ALA A 204 -11.00 21.12 -9.48
CA ALA A 204 -11.92 20.00 -9.60
C ALA A 204 -11.64 18.95 -8.49
N PRO A 205 -12.61 18.62 -7.62
CA PRO A 205 -12.44 17.60 -6.58
C PRO A 205 -11.97 16.27 -7.17
N GLN A 206 -11.20 15.49 -6.40
CA GLN A 206 -10.85 14.13 -6.77
C GLN A 206 -12.13 13.37 -7.12
N ASN A 207 -12.10 12.65 -8.24
CA ASN A 207 -13.28 11.93 -8.74
C ASN A 207 -13.00 10.42 -8.67
N PRO A 208 -13.32 9.75 -7.54
CA PRO A 208 -13.18 8.31 -7.37
C PRO A 208 -13.82 7.51 -8.50
N LYS A 209 -14.95 7.99 -9.04
CA LYS A 209 -15.66 7.37 -10.16
C LYS A 209 -14.77 7.25 -11.40
N ARG A 210 -13.97 8.29 -11.68
CA ARG A 210 -13.02 8.29 -12.80
C ARG A 210 -11.88 7.29 -12.60
N GLU A 211 -11.34 7.17 -11.39
CA GLU A 211 -10.30 6.16 -11.09
C GLU A 211 -10.85 4.75 -11.25
N ILE A 212 -12.04 4.49 -10.72
CA ILE A 212 -12.71 3.18 -10.82
C ILE A 212 -12.92 2.79 -12.28
N ARG A 213 -13.34 3.73 -13.14
CA ARG A 213 -13.48 3.48 -14.59
C ARG A 213 -12.17 3.09 -15.27
N LYS A 214 -11.07 3.74 -14.92
CA LYS A 214 -9.75 3.39 -15.48
C LYS A 214 -9.27 2.02 -15.01
N ILE A 215 -9.55 1.67 -13.75
CA ILE A 215 -9.28 0.32 -13.25
C ILE A 215 -10.11 -0.70 -14.03
N LEU A 216 -11.41 -0.44 -14.24
CA LEU A 216 -12.29 -1.29 -15.06
C LEU A 216 -11.74 -1.52 -16.46
N GLU A 217 -11.37 -0.44 -17.16
CA GLU A 217 -10.74 -0.49 -18.49
C GLU A 217 -9.45 -1.32 -18.48
N PHE A 218 -8.55 -1.05 -17.54
CA PHE A 218 -7.27 -1.75 -17.43
C PHE A 218 -7.42 -3.26 -17.17
N VAL A 219 -8.37 -3.65 -16.31
CA VAL A 219 -8.64 -5.07 -16.05
C VAL A 219 -9.52 -5.71 -17.12
N GLY A 220 -10.01 -4.94 -18.10
CA GLY A 220 -10.83 -5.44 -19.21
C GLY A 220 -12.24 -5.85 -18.77
N ARG A 221 -12.83 -5.13 -17.81
CA ARG A 221 -14.18 -5.39 -17.29
C ARG A 221 -15.08 -4.18 -17.48
N SER A 222 -16.38 -4.42 -17.61
CA SER A 222 -17.41 -3.40 -17.63
C SER A 222 -18.43 -3.67 -16.53
N LEU A 223 -18.96 -2.61 -15.94
CA LEU A 223 -20.04 -2.66 -14.95
C LEU A 223 -21.09 -1.59 -15.28
N PRO A 224 -22.37 -1.83 -14.94
CA PRO A 224 -23.40 -0.80 -15.04
C PRO A 224 -23.03 0.47 -14.27
N GLU A 225 -23.47 1.62 -14.76
CA GLU A 225 -23.18 2.92 -14.16
C GLU A 225 -23.65 3.00 -12.69
N GLU A 226 -24.81 2.43 -12.39
CA GLU A 226 -25.36 2.30 -11.04
C GLU A 226 -24.43 1.50 -10.10
N THR A 227 -23.79 0.44 -10.62
CA THR A 227 -22.82 -0.37 -9.87
C THR A 227 -21.54 0.41 -9.62
N VAL A 228 -21.10 1.21 -10.58
CA VAL A 228 -19.94 2.09 -10.41
C VAL A 228 -20.22 3.16 -9.33
N ASP A 229 -21.43 3.72 -9.30
CA ASP A 229 -21.85 4.66 -8.25
C ASP A 229 -21.92 4.01 -6.86
N LEU A 230 -22.47 2.79 -6.78
CA LEU A 230 -22.45 1.98 -5.57
C LEU A 230 -21.01 1.77 -5.07
N MET A 231 -20.09 1.41 -5.96
CA MET A 231 -18.68 1.23 -5.63
C MET A 231 -18.05 2.52 -5.10
N VAL A 232 -18.32 3.67 -5.69
CA VAL A 232 -17.81 4.98 -5.19
C VAL A 232 -18.23 5.20 -3.74
N GLN A 233 -19.49 4.90 -3.41
CA GLN A 233 -20.02 5.07 -2.05
C GLN A 233 -19.37 4.09 -1.06
N HIS A 234 -19.35 2.80 -1.37
CA HIS A 234 -18.87 1.75 -0.47
C HIS A 234 -17.34 1.68 -0.36
N THR A 235 -16.61 2.24 -1.32
CA THR A 235 -15.15 2.42 -1.23
C THR A 235 -14.74 3.79 -0.71
N SER A 236 -15.70 4.62 -0.27
CA SER A 236 -15.38 5.87 0.41
C SER A 236 -14.71 5.60 1.76
N PHE A 237 -13.84 6.52 2.20
CA PHE A 237 -13.17 6.39 3.50
C PHE A 237 -14.17 6.23 4.66
N LYS A 238 -15.28 6.97 4.63
CA LYS A 238 -16.34 6.92 5.65
C LYS A 238 -16.94 5.53 5.79
N GLU A 239 -17.20 4.85 4.68
CA GLU A 239 -17.79 3.51 4.69
C GLU A 239 -16.75 2.44 5.03
N MET A 240 -15.57 2.49 4.41
CA MET A 240 -14.48 1.54 4.70
C MET A 240 -13.98 1.62 6.14
N LYS A 241 -14.07 2.79 6.79
CA LYS A 241 -13.73 2.95 8.22
C LYS A 241 -14.64 2.14 9.14
N LYS A 242 -15.92 1.98 8.79
CA LYS A 242 -16.90 1.22 9.56
C LYS A 242 -16.89 -0.27 9.23
N ASP A 243 -16.39 -0.65 8.05
CA ASP A 243 -16.41 -2.02 7.58
C ASP A 243 -15.33 -2.90 8.26
N PRO A 244 -15.69 -3.86 9.12
CA PRO A 244 -14.73 -4.76 9.77
C PRO A 244 -13.96 -5.64 8.77
N MET A 245 -14.49 -5.80 7.55
CA MET A 245 -13.82 -6.55 6.47
C MET A 245 -12.77 -5.71 5.74
N ALA A 246 -12.63 -4.42 6.03
CA ALA A 246 -11.67 -3.52 5.41
C ALA A 246 -10.80 -2.73 6.41
N ASN A 247 -11.29 -2.46 7.62
CA ASN A 247 -10.65 -1.55 8.58
C ASN A 247 -9.59 -2.20 9.49
N TYR A 248 -9.33 -3.50 9.35
CA TYR A 248 -8.35 -4.28 10.15
C TYR A 248 -8.68 -4.42 11.65
N THR A 249 -9.89 -4.11 12.13
CA THR A 249 -10.25 -4.30 13.55
C THR A 249 -10.41 -5.76 13.96
N THR A 250 -10.44 -6.68 13.00
CA THR A 250 -10.50 -8.13 13.21
C THR A 250 -9.12 -8.77 13.46
N VAL A 251 -8.04 -7.99 13.32
CA VAL A 251 -6.66 -8.42 13.63
C VAL A 251 -6.43 -8.38 15.14
N PRO A 252 -5.71 -9.36 15.74
CA PRO A 252 -5.38 -9.35 17.16
C PRO A 252 -4.70 -8.05 17.62
N GLN A 253 -5.03 -7.59 18.83
CA GLN A 253 -4.52 -6.34 19.40
C GLN A 253 -3.00 -6.40 19.67
N GLU A 254 -2.46 -7.61 19.85
CA GLU A 254 -1.04 -7.90 19.99
C GLU A 254 -0.26 -7.57 18.70
N LEU A 255 -0.95 -7.49 17.56
CA LEU A 255 -0.36 -7.12 16.27
C LEU A 255 -0.73 -5.70 15.85
N MET A 256 -1.99 -5.31 16.00
CA MET A 256 -2.49 -3.99 15.60
C MET A 256 -3.38 -3.41 16.71
N ASP A 257 -2.84 -2.43 17.43
CA ASP A 257 -3.54 -1.79 18.53
C ASP A 257 -4.23 -0.50 18.07
N HIS A 258 -5.49 -0.64 17.66
CA HIS A 258 -6.29 0.48 17.14
C HIS A 258 -6.61 1.56 18.18
N SER A 259 -6.39 1.29 19.47
CA SER A 259 -6.53 2.31 20.53
C SER A 259 -5.40 3.34 20.50
N ILE A 260 -4.21 2.95 20.02
CA ILE A 260 -3.06 3.84 19.83
C ILE A 260 -3.25 4.69 18.57
N SER A 261 -3.54 4.02 17.45
CA SER A 261 -3.91 4.69 16.21
C SER A 261 -4.78 3.76 15.35
N PRO A 262 -5.98 4.17 14.94
CA PRO A 262 -6.82 3.33 14.09
C PRO A 262 -6.19 3.20 12.69
N PHE A 263 -6.25 2.01 12.10
CA PHE A 263 -5.75 1.78 10.73
C PHE A 263 -6.40 2.73 9.72
N MET A 264 -7.72 2.92 9.82
CA MET A 264 -8.49 3.92 9.07
C MET A 264 -8.43 5.28 9.79
N ARG A 265 -7.24 5.90 9.75
CA ARG A 265 -6.89 7.12 10.52
C ARG A 265 -7.71 8.35 10.11
N LYS A 266 -7.32 9.01 9.02
CA LYS A 266 -7.94 10.25 8.52
C LYS A 266 -8.39 10.19 7.06
N GLY A 267 -7.65 9.52 6.18
CA GLY A 267 -8.06 9.34 4.78
C GLY A 267 -8.19 10.65 3.98
N MET A 268 -7.42 11.67 4.35
CA MET A 268 -7.43 13.00 3.73
C MET A 268 -6.03 13.34 3.22
N ALA A 269 -5.98 14.16 2.16
CA ALA A 269 -4.76 14.80 1.68
C ALA A 269 -4.46 16.06 2.47
N GLY A 270 -3.19 16.35 2.74
CA GLY A 270 -2.76 17.57 3.41
C GLY A 270 -2.76 17.51 4.93
N ASP A 271 -3.00 16.34 5.54
CA ASP A 271 -3.00 16.20 7.00
C ASP A 271 -1.61 16.43 7.60
N TRP A 272 -0.58 16.17 6.81
CA TRP A 272 0.82 16.41 7.15
C TRP A 272 1.08 17.82 7.69
N LYS A 273 0.34 18.85 7.22
CA LYS A 273 0.47 20.24 7.69
C LYS A 273 0.21 20.42 9.18
N THR A 274 -0.48 19.47 9.80
CA THR A 274 -0.76 19.47 11.25
C THR A 274 0.35 18.82 12.08
N THR A 275 1.31 18.16 11.42
CA THR A 275 2.38 17.38 12.07
C THR A 275 3.77 17.95 11.76
N PHE A 276 4.02 18.34 10.51
CA PHE A 276 5.28 18.94 10.11
C PHE A 276 5.45 20.33 10.71
N THR A 277 6.65 20.61 11.22
CA THR A 277 7.08 21.99 11.44
C THR A 277 7.53 22.61 10.11
N VAL A 278 7.59 23.95 10.06
CA VAL A 278 8.09 24.66 8.86
C VAL A 278 9.52 24.22 8.51
N ALA A 279 10.40 24.13 9.52
CA ALA A 279 11.79 23.70 9.31
C ALA A 279 11.90 22.25 8.79
N GLN A 280 11.07 21.34 9.30
CA GLN A 280 10.99 19.97 8.79
C GLN A 280 10.52 19.95 7.33
N ASN A 281 9.52 20.76 6.98
CA ASN A 281 9.02 20.83 5.61
C ASN A 281 10.09 21.39 4.65
N GLU A 282 10.78 22.47 5.02
CA GLU A 282 11.86 23.04 4.21
C GLU A 282 13.01 22.05 3.99
N CYS A 283 13.42 21.34 5.04
CA CYS A 283 14.44 20.30 4.96
C CYS A 283 13.99 19.13 4.06
N PHE A 284 12.75 18.68 4.23
CA PHE A 284 12.18 17.61 3.44
C PHE A 284 12.06 18.02 1.96
N ASP A 285 11.60 19.23 1.66
CA ASP A 285 11.45 19.72 0.29
C ASP A 285 12.80 19.81 -0.43
N ALA A 286 13.88 20.18 0.28
CA ALA A 286 15.24 20.18 -0.26
C ALA A 286 15.74 18.75 -0.57
N ASP A 287 15.60 17.82 0.39
CA ASP A 287 15.95 16.40 0.22
C ASP A 287 15.16 15.75 -0.94
N TYR A 288 13.87 16.07 -1.01
CA TYR A 288 12.97 15.60 -2.06
C TYR A 288 13.41 16.12 -3.43
N ALA A 289 13.72 17.41 -3.56
CA ALA A 289 14.16 18.00 -4.82
C ALA A 289 15.44 17.36 -5.34
N GLU A 290 16.38 17.03 -4.46
CA GLU A 290 17.62 16.32 -4.81
C GLU A 290 17.32 14.88 -5.26
N LYS A 291 16.58 14.10 -4.46
CA LYS A 291 16.35 12.67 -4.73
C LYS A 291 15.42 12.38 -5.91
N MET A 292 14.56 13.34 -6.25
CA MET A 292 13.62 13.23 -7.37
C MET A 292 14.13 13.99 -8.60
N ALA A 293 15.32 14.59 -8.55
CA ALA A 293 15.94 15.23 -9.70
C ALA A 293 16.12 14.21 -10.85
N GLY A 294 15.73 14.60 -12.06
CA GLY A 294 15.81 13.73 -13.25
C GLY A 294 14.67 12.71 -13.39
N CYS A 295 13.81 12.55 -12.37
CA CYS A 295 12.61 11.73 -12.51
C CYS A 295 11.52 12.51 -13.28
N SER A 296 10.91 11.87 -14.28
CA SER A 296 9.80 12.46 -15.03
C SER A 296 8.46 12.42 -14.28
N LEU A 297 8.41 11.79 -13.12
CA LEU A 297 7.28 11.85 -12.20
C LEU A 297 7.11 13.26 -11.65
N SER A 298 5.96 13.87 -11.91
CA SER A 298 5.63 15.20 -11.38
C SER A 298 4.63 15.08 -10.23
N PHE A 299 5.05 15.61 -9.09
CA PHE A 299 4.26 15.72 -7.86
C PHE A 299 3.80 17.17 -7.62
N ARG A 300 2.70 17.41 -6.87
CA ARG A 300 2.16 18.74 -6.49
C ARG A 300 1.80 18.72 -5.01
N SER A 301 2.41 19.56 -4.19
CA SER A 301 2.21 19.58 -2.74
C SER A 301 0.82 20.04 -2.24
N GLU A 302 -0.08 20.53 -3.11
CA GLU A 302 -1.42 21.01 -2.73
C GLU A 302 -2.51 20.66 -3.76
N LEU A 303 -3.76 20.51 -3.28
CA LEU A 303 -4.98 20.38 -4.09
C LEU A 303 -5.53 21.74 -4.48
#